data_AF-A0A928YFN7-F1
#
_entry.id   AF-A0A928YFN7-F1
#
_cell.length_a   1.000
_cell.length_b   1.000
_cell.length_c   1.000
_cell.angle_alpha   90.00
_cell.angle_beta   90.00
_cell.angle_gamma   90.00
#
_symmetry.space_group_name_H-M   'P 1'
#
loop_
_entity.id
_entity.type
_entity.pdbx_description
1 polymer ?
#
loop_
_entity_poly.entity_id
_entity_poly.type
_entity_poly.pdbx_seq_one_letter_code
_entity_poly.pdbx_strand_id
1 'polypeptide(L)'
;MRINKKIRHIIIFLVFFLTTFAGQLYAENTQRVEIFAHRGILEETPENTFAALHRIAELGIDGVLVDIRSTKDGRLILMNDETIDRTTDGMGRVDRLLYSEIQQYDAGSWRGVEFEGERVPLLSDVLMFCKINKLKLILNIQQIFLEEQVAELINTYEMSSQVYLWGTMRNYSPKNARSFGKGLVYVSTDELNEEKLKQIRKEKKYAFTSLLESDDRRIIQRAIKRGVDVLLVDYPYVAMDVLDINTRLNTTTEIKKKAREKRPLSIDNNDPFIQTKIKTLLNTLQSEGEDESRTAAITLAVLPQKYTVPPLLKLFKKKSAKIRQNAVWALSFCGDNTIAPQIEPLLNDKNTIVRREAVLALKRLGAAQSIRALTDRFQRETEINVRYDIARALCTLGNQGSVFPILEMLKKEKSWLVKEACIEAAGNSGNDKAIAALYDILITDAESEASFARTKSAWALASMEEKAVPFLIKALHDNEESTRRKASWALIKTGNPAVPALIGALNDVNEHTRNRAAQILGWIGNASAVTPLMWSLKDKSPLVVSSAAWALGRIGTPKTLLSLKALINSGNEDVVESAFEAMGRIVERYKDIE
;
A
#
# COMPACT_ATOMS: atom_id res chain seq x y z
N MET A 1 50.28 46.27 -25.32
CA MET A 1 51.10 45.46 -24.38
C MET A 1 50.88 43.98 -24.66
N ARG A 2 51.88 43.29 -25.22
CA ARG A 2 51.83 41.83 -25.41
C ARG A 2 52.08 41.17 -24.05
N ILE A 3 51.00 40.79 -23.36
CA ILE A 3 51.12 40.03 -22.10
C ILE A 3 51.79 38.69 -22.43
N ASN A 4 52.92 38.44 -21.77
CA ASN A 4 53.80 37.30 -21.98
C ASN A 4 53.01 35.99 -21.85
N LYS A 5 53.23 35.03 -22.76
CA LYS A 5 52.47 33.76 -22.85
C LYS A 5 52.44 33.01 -21.51
N LYS A 6 53.50 33.10 -20.70
CA LYS A 6 53.55 32.53 -19.33
C LYS A 6 52.59 33.21 -18.35
N ILE A 7 52.42 34.53 -18.42
CA ILE A 7 51.51 35.29 -17.56
C ILE A 7 50.05 34.95 -17.90
N ARG A 8 49.73 34.74 -19.18
CA ARG A 8 48.39 34.31 -19.61
C ARG A 8 48.01 32.92 -19.06
N HIS A 9 48.97 31.98 -18.99
CA HIS A 9 48.70 30.67 -18.40
C HIS A 9 48.53 30.75 -16.88
N ILE A 10 49.29 31.61 -16.19
CA ILE A 10 49.14 31.83 -14.74
C ILE A 10 47.79 32.46 -14.43
N ILE A 11 47.35 33.46 -15.20
CA ILE A 11 46.03 34.10 -15.00
C ILE A 11 44.89 33.11 -15.27
N ILE A 12 44.98 32.30 -16.34
CA ILE A 12 43.97 31.26 -16.61
C ILE A 12 43.94 30.22 -15.48
N PHE A 13 45.11 29.81 -14.98
CA PHE A 13 45.19 28.87 -13.86
C PHE A 13 44.64 29.48 -12.56
N LEU A 14 44.90 30.76 -12.30
CA LEU A 14 44.39 31.47 -11.10
C LEU A 14 42.88 31.68 -11.16
N VAL A 15 42.33 32.02 -12.35
CA VAL A 15 40.88 32.15 -12.56
C VAL A 15 40.22 30.78 -12.45
N PHE A 16 40.82 29.72 -13.02
CA PHE A 16 40.30 28.36 -12.87
C PHE A 16 40.32 27.95 -11.40
N PHE A 17 41.44 28.13 -10.70
CA PHE A 17 41.57 27.81 -9.27
C PHE A 17 40.61 28.62 -8.40
N LEU A 18 40.42 29.92 -8.67
CA LEU A 18 39.43 30.76 -7.96
C LEU A 18 37.99 30.35 -8.27
N THR A 19 37.67 29.86 -9.47
CA THR A 19 36.34 29.31 -9.78
C THR A 19 36.12 27.94 -9.16
N THR A 20 37.14 27.08 -9.06
CA THR A 20 37.05 25.79 -8.35
C THR A 20 36.97 25.99 -6.84
N PHE A 21 37.70 26.97 -6.29
CA PHE A 21 37.69 27.30 -4.87
C PHE A 21 36.43 28.05 -4.47
N ALA A 22 35.90 28.95 -5.31
CA ALA A 22 34.57 29.55 -5.13
C ALA A 22 33.46 28.49 -5.30
N GLY A 23 33.63 27.50 -6.19
CA GLY A 23 32.74 26.35 -6.29
C GLY A 23 32.79 25.41 -5.08
N GLN A 24 33.92 25.36 -4.36
CA GLN A 24 34.05 24.66 -3.07
C GLN A 24 33.53 25.48 -1.88
N LEU A 25 33.56 26.81 -1.95
CA LEU A 25 33.01 27.72 -0.93
C LEU A 25 31.50 28.01 -1.12
N TYR A 26 30.94 27.77 -2.31
CA TYR A 26 29.49 27.73 -2.55
C TYR A 26 28.86 26.35 -2.26
N ALA A 27 29.63 25.41 -1.72
CA ALA A 27 29.15 24.14 -1.20
C ALA A 27 28.87 24.21 0.32
N GLU A 28 28.33 25.33 0.80
CA GLU A 28 27.72 25.36 2.13
C GLU A 28 26.27 24.87 2.03
N ASN A 29 26.07 23.62 2.49
CA ASN A 29 24.82 23.14 3.10
C ASN A 29 23.61 22.76 2.21
N THR A 30 23.82 22.06 1.10
CA THR A 30 22.72 21.42 0.31
C THR A 30 22.68 19.91 0.49
N GLN A 31 22.49 19.44 1.73
CA GLN A 31 22.16 18.05 1.97
C GLN A 31 20.66 17.85 1.62
N ARG A 32 20.38 17.27 0.44
CA ARG A 32 19.01 16.97 -0.01
C ARG A 32 18.33 16.03 0.99
N VAL A 33 17.12 16.40 1.44
CA VAL A 33 16.27 15.55 2.29
C VAL A 33 15.81 14.34 1.48
N GLU A 34 15.99 13.14 2.03
CA GLU A 34 15.59 11.88 1.38
C GLU A 34 14.19 11.46 1.82
N ILE A 35 13.36 11.01 0.87
CA ILE A 35 12.00 10.55 1.15
C ILE A 35 11.96 9.02 1.20
N PHE A 36 11.38 8.49 2.28
CA PHE A 36 11.11 7.07 2.46
C PHE A 36 9.61 6.81 2.53
N ALA A 37 9.14 5.95 1.64
CA ALA A 37 7.76 5.47 1.66
C ALA A 37 7.58 4.38 2.73
N HIS A 38 6.53 4.47 3.53
CA HIS A 38 6.20 3.45 4.51
C HIS A 38 5.46 2.28 3.86
N ARG A 39 6.12 1.12 3.76
CA ARG A 39 5.64 -0.14 3.14
C ARG A 39 5.24 -0.07 1.66
N GLY A 40 5.27 1.10 1.04
CA GLY A 40 4.82 1.32 -0.33
C GLY A 40 4.15 2.67 -0.51
N ILE A 41 3.49 2.84 -1.65
CA ILE A 41 2.53 3.92 -1.90
C ILE A 41 1.16 3.36 -1.53
N LEU A 42 0.78 3.49 -0.26
CA LEU A 42 -0.40 2.84 0.32
C LEU A 42 -1.70 3.25 -0.41
N GLU A 43 -1.71 4.44 -1.02
CA GLU A 43 -2.82 5.03 -1.79
C GLU A 43 -2.96 4.45 -3.20
N GLU A 44 -1.97 3.70 -3.69
CA GLU A 44 -1.97 3.18 -5.06
C GLU A 44 -1.69 1.69 -5.16
N THR A 45 -0.86 1.14 -4.28
CA THR A 45 -0.29 -0.21 -4.44
C THR A 45 -0.54 -1.07 -3.20
N PRO A 46 -0.57 -2.40 -3.35
CA PRO A 46 -0.62 -3.30 -2.20
C PRO A 46 0.69 -3.19 -1.42
N GLU A 47 0.60 -2.93 -0.12
CA GLU A 47 1.79 -2.76 0.74
C GLU A 47 2.70 -3.99 0.71
N ASN A 48 4.02 -3.79 0.88
CA ASN A 48 5.01 -4.87 0.98
C ASN A 48 5.03 -5.83 -0.24
N THR A 49 4.72 -5.35 -1.45
CA THR A 49 4.75 -6.12 -2.71
C THR A 49 5.77 -5.57 -3.71
N PHE A 50 6.04 -6.30 -4.80
CA PHE A 50 6.85 -5.77 -5.90
C PHE A 50 6.14 -4.64 -6.64
N ALA A 51 4.81 -4.67 -6.79
CA ALA A 51 4.05 -3.54 -7.32
C ALA A 51 4.36 -2.23 -6.58
N ALA A 52 4.42 -2.27 -5.24
CA ALA A 52 4.80 -1.11 -4.43
C ALA A 52 6.24 -0.64 -4.69
N LEU A 53 7.20 -1.58 -4.74
CA LEU A 53 8.61 -1.27 -4.99
C LEU A 53 8.86 -0.68 -6.39
N HIS A 54 8.20 -1.23 -7.41
CA HIS A 54 8.22 -0.69 -8.75
C HIS A 54 7.68 0.73 -8.77
N ARG A 55 6.56 0.98 -8.09
CA ARG A 55 5.96 2.32 -8.06
C ARG A 55 6.86 3.36 -7.38
N ILE A 56 7.52 2.97 -6.29
CA ILE A 56 8.52 3.83 -5.61
C ILE A 56 9.66 4.19 -6.56
N ALA A 57 10.20 3.21 -7.29
CA ALA A 57 11.27 3.43 -8.26
C ALA A 57 10.83 4.36 -9.41
N GLU A 58 9.62 4.15 -9.96
CA GLU A 58 9.04 4.99 -11.01
C GLU A 58 8.91 6.46 -10.60
N LEU A 59 8.56 6.71 -9.34
CA LEU A 59 8.37 8.05 -8.79
C LEU A 59 9.69 8.74 -8.39
N GLY A 60 10.81 8.02 -8.41
CA GLY A 60 12.11 8.55 -7.99
C GLY A 60 12.19 8.82 -6.48
N ILE A 61 11.40 8.12 -5.68
CA ILE A 61 11.47 8.16 -4.21
C ILE A 61 12.76 7.47 -3.76
N ASP A 62 13.47 8.05 -2.78
CA ASP A 62 14.84 7.65 -2.43
C ASP A 62 14.91 6.28 -1.72
N GLY A 63 13.85 5.90 -0.99
CA GLY A 63 13.81 4.60 -0.33
C GLY A 63 12.45 4.17 0.21
N VAL A 64 12.44 3.01 0.87
CA VAL A 64 11.24 2.39 1.43
C VAL A 64 11.53 1.74 2.78
N LEU A 65 10.61 1.88 3.72
CA LEU A 65 10.60 1.10 4.95
C LEU A 65 9.78 -0.16 4.74
N VAL A 66 10.39 -1.32 4.95
CA VAL A 66 9.70 -2.62 4.83
C VAL A 66 9.80 -3.41 6.12
N ASP A 67 8.74 -4.19 6.39
CA ASP A 67 8.63 -5.01 7.58
C ASP A 67 9.04 -6.45 7.28
N ILE A 68 9.86 -7.03 8.15
CA ILE A 68 10.46 -8.35 7.94
C ILE A 68 9.98 -9.37 8.98
N ARG A 69 9.56 -10.53 8.48
CA ARG A 69 9.25 -11.73 9.27
C ARG A 69 9.88 -12.98 8.64
N SER A 70 10.00 -14.02 9.43
CA SER A 70 10.50 -15.33 9.03
C SER A 70 9.37 -16.35 8.92
N THR A 71 9.37 -17.12 7.84
CA THR A 71 8.47 -18.25 7.61
C THR A 71 8.87 -19.47 8.45
N LYS A 72 8.03 -20.51 8.46
CA LYS A 72 8.31 -21.78 9.14
C LYS A 72 9.63 -22.43 8.70
N ASP A 73 9.98 -22.32 7.41
CA ASP A 73 11.23 -22.79 6.82
C ASP A 73 12.40 -21.79 6.92
N GLY A 74 12.26 -20.75 7.76
CA GLY A 74 13.32 -19.79 8.03
C GLY A 74 13.57 -18.79 6.90
N ARG A 75 12.65 -18.62 5.95
CA ARG A 75 12.80 -17.66 4.85
C ARG A 75 12.32 -16.29 5.29
N LEU A 76 13.12 -15.27 5.03
CA LEU A 76 12.77 -13.89 5.35
C LEU A 76 11.89 -13.30 4.25
N ILE A 77 10.70 -12.83 4.62
CA ILE A 77 9.70 -12.24 3.73
C ILE A 77 9.32 -10.83 4.17
N LEU A 78 8.77 -10.06 3.24
CA LEU A 78 8.15 -8.77 3.54
C LEU A 78 6.75 -9.00 4.11
N MET A 79 6.57 -8.77 5.40
CA MET A 79 5.29 -8.90 6.09
C MET A 79 5.30 -8.14 7.41
N ASN A 80 4.30 -7.30 7.63
CA ASN A 80 4.12 -6.60 8.90
C ASN A 80 3.42 -7.48 9.95
N ASP A 81 2.33 -8.11 9.55
CA ASP A 81 1.40 -8.77 10.45
C ASP A 81 1.89 -10.17 10.86
N GLU A 82 1.46 -10.66 12.02
CA GLU A 82 1.78 -12.03 12.44
C GLU A 82 1.14 -13.10 11.54
N THR A 83 0.08 -12.74 10.82
CA THR A 83 -0.65 -13.60 9.88
C THR A 83 -0.64 -12.98 8.49
N ILE A 84 -0.83 -13.83 7.47
CA ILE A 84 -0.96 -13.36 6.07
C ILE A 84 -2.39 -12.89 5.74
N ASP A 85 -3.30 -12.95 6.70
CA ASP A 85 -4.76 -12.92 6.49
C ASP A 85 -5.26 -11.60 5.90
N ARG A 86 -4.67 -10.47 6.33
CA ARG A 86 -5.10 -9.12 5.94
C ARG A 86 -4.62 -8.73 4.54
N THR A 87 -3.40 -9.12 4.19
CA THR A 87 -2.71 -8.65 2.97
C THR A 87 -2.61 -9.71 1.87
N THR A 88 -3.22 -10.88 2.08
CA THR A 88 -3.26 -11.94 1.06
C THR A 88 -4.64 -12.60 0.99
N ASP A 89 -4.88 -13.40 -0.06
CA ASP A 89 -6.05 -14.28 -0.17
C ASP A 89 -5.92 -15.60 0.60
N GLY A 90 -4.76 -15.84 1.22
CA GLY A 90 -4.47 -16.96 2.10
C GLY A 90 -4.68 -16.64 3.57
N MET A 91 -4.39 -17.62 4.43
CA MET A 91 -4.46 -17.45 5.87
C MET A 91 -3.46 -18.30 6.64
N GLY A 92 -3.13 -17.81 7.84
CA GLY A 92 -2.32 -18.49 8.82
C GLY A 92 -1.21 -17.59 9.34
N ARG A 93 -0.64 -17.98 10.48
CA ARG A 93 0.53 -17.31 11.03
C ARG A 93 1.74 -17.53 10.12
N VAL A 94 2.50 -16.48 9.88
CA VAL A 94 3.70 -16.52 9.03
C VAL A 94 4.69 -17.56 9.53
N ASP A 95 4.90 -17.62 10.86
CA ASP A 95 5.81 -18.55 11.52
C ASP A 95 5.36 -20.03 11.51
N ARG A 96 4.16 -20.31 10.97
CA ARG A 96 3.60 -21.66 10.82
C ARG A 96 3.39 -22.08 9.37
N LEU A 97 3.69 -21.21 8.41
CA LEU A 97 3.56 -21.48 6.98
C LEU A 97 4.93 -21.55 6.33
N LEU A 98 5.12 -22.50 5.41
CA LEU A 98 6.29 -22.54 4.54
C LEU A 98 6.20 -21.42 3.51
N TYR A 99 7.35 -20.89 3.07
CA TYR A 99 7.34 -19.90 1.99
C TYR A 99 6.67 -20.43 0.71
N SER A 100 6.82 -21.74 0.44
CA SER A 100 6.22 -22.39 -0.72
C SER A 100 4.69 -22.37 -0.73
N GLU A 101 4.08 -22.23 0.46
CA GLU A 101 2.65 -22.08 0.65
C GLU A 101 2.24 -20.61 0.52
N ILE A 102 3.00 -19.71 1.16
CA ILE A 102 2.75 -18.28 1.13
C ILE A 102 2.79 -17.75 -0.31
N GLN A 103 3.76 -18.19 -1.12
CA GLN A 103 3.91 -17.75 -2.51
C GLN A 103 2.76 -18.18 -3.45
N GLN A 104 1.87 -19.08 -3.02
CA GLN A 104 0.69 -19.44 -3.81
C GLN A 104 -0.41 -18.38 -3.68
N TYR A 105 -0.41 -17.64 -2.57
CA TYR A 105 -1.43 -16.67 -2.26
C TYR A 105 -1.21 -15.37 -3.02
N ASP A 106 -2.33 -14.80 -3.44
CA ASP A 106 -2.40 -13.48 -4.04
C ASP A 106 -2.25 -12.42 -2.94
N ALA A 107 -1.28 -11.52 -3.09
CA ALA A 107 -0.98 -10.43 -2.19
C ALA A 107 -1.44 -9.05 -2.72
N GLY A 108 -2.18 -9.01 -3.83
CA GLY A 108 -2.50 -7.76 -4.54
C GLY A 108 -3.97 -7.48 -4.75
N SER A 109 -4.80 -8.50 -4.96
CA SER A 109 -6.23 -8.40 -5.27
C SER A 109 -7.04 -7.65 -4.21
N TRP A 110 -6.60 -7.68 -2.93
CA TRP A 110 -7.22 -6.91 -1.86
C TRP A 110 -7.09 -5.39 -2.05
N ARG A 111 -6.12 -4.95 -2.86
CA ARG A 111 -5.90 -3.55 -3.23
C ARG A 111 -6.72 -3.13 -4.45
N GLY A 112 -6.81 -4.02 -5.43
CA GLY A 112 -7.45 -3.80 -6.72
C GLY A 112 -7.22 -4.98 -7.66
N VAL A 113 -8.15 -5.22 -8.58
CA VAL A 113 -8.10 -6.33 -9.55
C VAL A 113 -6.88 -6.22 -10.49
N GLU A 114 -6.37 -5.01 -10.70
CA GLU A 114 -5.18 -4.76 -11.51
C GLU A 114 -3.89 -5.35 -10.91
N PHE A 115 -3.89 -5.70 -9.61
CA PHE A 115 -2.78 -6.32 -8.90
C PHE A 115 -2.96 -7.83 -8.70
N GLU A 116 -3.94 -8.44 -9.37
CA GLU A 116 -4.14 -9.88 -9.32
C GLU A 116 -2.87 -10.62 -9.78
N GLY A 117 -2.42 -11.57 -8.96
CA GLY A 117 -1.22 -12.37 -9.16
C GLY A 117 0.02 -11.86 -8.42
N GLU A 118 -0.02 -10.69 -7.76
CA GLU A 118 1.08 -10.24 -6.90
C GLU A 118 1.34 -11.24 -5.78
N ARG A 119 2.61 -11.36 -5.37
CA ARG A 119 3.07 -12.34 -4.37
C ARG A 119 3.81 -11.65 -3.22
N VAL A 120 3.83 -12.31 -2.07
CA VAL A 120 4.63 -11.88 -0.92
C VAL A 120 6.13 -12.03 -1.25
N PRO A 121 6.91 -10.93 -1.30
CA PRO A 121 8.31 -10.96 -1.68
C PRO A 121 9.22 -11.61 -0.64
N LEU A 122 10.28 -12.27 -1.09
CA LEU A 122 11.44 -12.60 -0.26
C LEU A 122 12.32 -11.36 -0.08
N LEU A 123 12.90 -11.21 1.12
CA LEU A 123 13.86 -10.14 1.38
C LEU A 123 15.08 -10.22 0.44
N SER A 124 15.52 -11.42 0.05
CA SER A 124 16.61 -11.61 -0.93
C SER A 124 16.33 -10.91 -2.25
N ASP A 125 15.11 -11.06 -2.75
CA ASP A 125 14.71 -10.55 -4.06
C ASP A 125 14.52 -9.03 -3.98
N VAL A 126 14.02 -8.53 -2.84
CA VAL A 126 13.89 -7.10 -2.56
C VAL A 126 15.26 -6.42 -2.44
N LEU A 127 16.24 -7.03 -1.78
CA LEU A 127 17.60 -6.51 -1.70
C LEU A 127 18.23 -6.41 -3.09
N MET A 128 18.07 -7.44 -3.92
CA MET A 128 18.53 -7.43 -5.31
C MET A 128 17.86 -6.31 -6.12
N PHE A 129 16.53 -6.20 -6.03
CA PHE A 129 15.77 -5.16 -6.72
C PHE A 129 16.23 -3.76 -6.32
N CYS A 130 16.41 -3.51 -5.01
CA CYS A 130 16.84 -2.22 -4.50
C CYS A 130 18.29 -1.90 -4.89
N LYS A 131 19.18 -2.90 -4.95
CA LYS A 131 20.55 -2.73 -5.47
C LYS A 131 20.53 -2.23 -6.92
N ILE A 132 19.76 -2.89 -7.77
CA ILE A 132 19.66 -2.57 -9.21
C ILE A 132 19.07 -1.18 -9.42
N ASN A 133 18.00 -0.84 -8.70
CA ASN A 133 17.28 0.43 -8.84
C ASN A 133 17.86 1.55 -7.96
N LYS A 134 18.97 1.32 -7.26
CA LYS A 134 19.62 2.26 -6.33
C LYS A 134 18.67 2.80 -5.24
N LEU A 135 17.65 2.01 -4.87
CA LEU A 135 16.75 2.33 -3.77
C LEU A 135 17.42 2.03 -2.43
N LYS A 136 17.10 2.84 -1.44
CA LYS A 136 17.51 2.61 -0.05
C LYS A 136 16.41 1.92 0.74
N LEU A 137 16.80 1.21 1.80
CA LEU A 137 15.89 0.43 2.63
C LEU A 137 16.00 0.83 4.09
N ILE A 138 14.87 1.00 4.76
CA ILE A 138 14.79 0.90 6.22
C ILE A 138 14.19 -0.47 6.52
N LEU A 139 14.94 -1.33 7.22
CA LEU A 139 14.43 -2.64 7.59
C LEU A 139 13.87 -2.59 9.01
N ASN A 140 12.59 -2.93 9.13
CA ASN A 140 11.90 -3.04 10.41
C ASN A 140 11.65 -4.52 10.73
N ILE A 141 12.37 -5.06 11.71
CA ILE A 141 12.24 -6.46 12.10
C ILE A 141 11.07 -6.62 13.07
N GLN A 142 10.09 -7.45 12.70
CA GLN A 142 8.85 -7.66 13.46
C GLN A 142 8.90 -8.88 14.39
N GLN A 143 10.06 -9.56 14.48
CA GLN A 143 10.28 -10.76 15.28
C GLN A 143 11.68 -10.73 15.92
N ILE A 144 11.79 -11.17 17.16
CA ILE A 144 13.08 -11.30 17.85
C ILE A 144 13.98 -12.34 17.19
N PHE A 145 15.31 -12.16 17.30
CA PHE A 145 16.35 -13.10 16.85
C PHE A 145 16.51 -13.26 15.33
N LEU A 146 16.00 -12.33 14.52
CA LEU A 146 16.26 -12.31 13.07
C LEU A 146 17.46 -11.45 12.68
N GLU A 147 18.08 -10.75 13.64
CA GLU A 147 19.09 -9.73 13.39
C GLU A 147 20.31 -10.26 12.63
N GLU A 148 20.81 -11.43 13.01
CA GLU A 148 21.97 -12.07 12.38
C GLU A 148 21.69 -12.55 10.96
N GLN A 149 20.53 -13.18 10.75
CA GLN A 149 20.12 -13.67 9.44
C GLN A 149 19.91 -12.50 8.45
N VAL A 150 19.29 -11.41 8.90
CA VAL A 150 19.13 -10.18 8.11
C VAL A 150 20.48 -9.58 7.78
N ALA A 151 21.39 -9.49 8.76
CA ALA A 151 22.74 -8.96 8.56
C ALA A 151 23.56 -9.77 7.53
N GLU A 152 23.46 -11.11 7.56
CA GLU A 152 24.11 -11.99 6.60
C GLU A 152 23.59 -11.78 5.18
N LEU A 153 22.27 -11.65 5.00
CA LEU A 153 21.68 -11.34 3.70
C LEU A 153 22.16 -9.98 3.17
N ILE A 154 22.15 -8.93 3.99
CA ILE A 154 22.60 -7.60 3.56
C ILE A 154 24.07 -7.66 3.07
N ASN A 155 24.93 -8.37 3.78
CA ASN A 155 26.33 -8.54 3.38
C ASN A 155 26.47 -9.38 2.11
N THR A 156 25.71 -10.47 1.98
CA THR A 156 25.70 -11.35 0.80
C THR A 156 25.31 -10.58 -0.47
N TYR A 157 24.34 -9.67 -0.36
CA TYR A 157 23.91 -8.82 -1.47
C TYR A 157 24.72 -7.52 -1.59
N GLU A 158 25.70 -7.28 -0.71
CA GLU A 158 26.55 -6.07 -0.64
C GLU A 158 25.73 -4.77 -0.50
N MET A 159 24.63 -4.82 0.24
CA MET A 159 23.68 -3.72 0.40
C MET A 159 23.97 -2.84 1.63
N SER A 160 25.09 -3.05 2.32
CA SER A 160 25.40 -2.40 3.61
C SER A 160 25.40 -0.87 3.55
N SER A 161 25.67 -0.24 2.39
CA SER A 161 25.62 1.22 2.22
C SER A 161 24.24 1.79 1.84
N GLN A 162 23.28 0.92 1.49
CA GLN A 162 21.92 1.29 1.06
C GLN A 162 20.86 0.91 2.10
N VAL A 163 21.23 0.19 3.15
CA VAL A 163 20.33 -0.24 4.22
C VAL A 163 20.57 0.58 5.48
N TYR A 164 19.51 1.17 5.99
CA TYR A 164 19.45 1.78 7.30
C TYR A 164 18.81 0.82 8.30
N LEU A 165 19.46 0.68 9.46
CA LEU A 165 19.00 -0.19 10.53
C LEU A 165 18.07 0.56 11.49
N TRP A 166 16.92 -0.05 11.80
CA TRP A 166 15.88 0.49 12.67
C TRP A 166 15.49 -0.52 13.77
N GLY A 167 14.76 -0.06 14.79
CA GLY A 167 14.22 -0.92 15.85
C GLY A 167 15.29 -1.70 16.62
N THR A 168 15.10 -3.02 16.74
CA THR A 168 16.00 -3.92 17.49
C THR A 168 17.41 -3.99 16.89
N MET A 169 17.56 -3.68 15.60
CA MET A 169 18.85 -3.66 14.91
C MET A 169 19.77 -2.50 15.31
N ARG A 170 19.26 -1.45 15.97
CA ARG A 170 20.06 -0.24 16.28
C ARG A 170 21.29 -0.54 17.14
N ASN A 171 21.21 -1.55 18.00
CA ASN A 171 22.27 -1.93 18.93
C ASN A 171 22.96 -3.24 18.51
N TYR A 172 22.63 -3.78 17.34
CA TYR A 172 23.24 -5.00 16.84
C TYR A 172 24.68 -4.70 16.41
N SER A 173 25.64 -5.21 17.19
CA SER A 173 27.07 -5.15 16.87
C SER A 173 27.51 -6.53 16.37
N PRO A 174 27.59 -6.74 15.05
CA PRO A 174 27.89 -8.05 14.49
C PRO A 174 29.37 -8.37 14.74
N LYS A 175 29.68 -9.61 15.11
CA LYS A 175 31.08 -10.04 15.32
C LYS A 175 31.93 -9.96 14.04
N ASN A 176 31.30 -9.97 12.86
CA ASN A 176 31.94 -10.09 11.54
C ASN A 176 31.40 -9.15 10.44
N ALA A 177 30.49 -8.21 10.72
CA ALA A 177 29.98 -7.36 9.64
C ALA A 177 30.97 -6.25 9.29
N ARG A 178 31.23 -6.08 7.99
CA ARG A 178 31.70 -4.79 7.46
C ARG A 178 30.74 -3.72 7.96
N SER A 179 31.26 -2.59 8.44
CA SER A 179 30.47 -1.49 9.00
C SER A 179 29.22 -1.25 8.16
N PHE A 180 28.04 -1.54 8.74
CA PHE A 180 26.78 -1.14 8.14
C PHE A 180 26.81 0.37 7.90
N GLY A 181 26.08 0.84 6.89
CA GLY A 181 25.99 2.26 6.52
C GLY A 181 25.63 3.14 7.73
N LYS A 182 25.83 4.45 7.58
CA LYS A 182 25.60 5.45 8.63
C LYS A 182 24.25 5.19 9.34
N GLY A 183 24.26 5.08 10.66
CA GLY A 183 23.04 4.79 11.43
C GLY A 183 21.99 5.91 11.37
N LEU A 184 20.71 5.54 11.45
CA LEU A 184 19.58 6.48 11.58
C LEU A 184 19.29 6.77 13.06
N VAL A 185 19.10 8.05 13.38
CA VAL A 185 18.66 8.53 14.69
C VAL A 185 17.29 9.16 14.55
N TYR A 186 16.31 8.63 15.29
CA TYR A 186 14.96 9.19 15.32
C TYR A 186 14.95 10.49 16.09
N VAL A 187 14.32 11.50 15.49
CA VAL A 187 14.03 12.78 16.14
C VAL A 187 12.57 13.11 15.87
N SER A 188 11.79 13.29 16.94
CA SER A 188 10.40 13.75 16.81
C SER A 188 10.38 15.18 16.25
N THR A 189 9.27 15.56 15.64
CA THR A 189 9.09 16.92 15.08
C THR A 189 9.29 18.01 16.12
N ASP A 190 8.87 17.78 17.36
CA ASP A 190 8.91 18.77 18.43
C ASP A 190 10.33 18.96 18.99
N GLU A 191 11.13 17.89 19.02
CA GLU A 191 12.51 17.90 19.51
C GLU A 191 13.53 18.34 18.45
N LEU A 192 13.10 18.55 17.21
CA LEU A 192 13.99 18.83 16.08
C LEU A 192 14.54 20.25 16.20
N ASN A 193 15.82 20.37 16.58
CA ASN A 193 16.55 21.62 16.71
C ASN A 193 17.97 21.51 16.15
N GLU A 194 18.60 22.65 15.85
CA GLU A 194 19.91 22.68 15.19
C GLU A 194 21.03 22.01 16.00
N GLU A 195 21.03 22.15 17.33
CA GLU A 195 22.09 21.60 18.18
C GLU A 195 22.09 20.08 18.16
N LYS A 196 20.90 19.48 18.27
CA LYS A 196 20.70 18.02 18.22
C LYS A 196 21.09 17.48 16.84
N LEU A 197 20.74 18.16 15.76
CA LEU A 197 21.16 17.78 14.41
C LEU A 197 22.67 17.88 14.21
N LYS A 198 23.31 18.94 14.73
CA LYS A 198 24.78 19.09 14.71
C LYS A 198 25.46 17.95 15.49
N GLN A 199 24.89 17.51 16.62
CA GLN A 199 25.41 16.38 17.39
C GLN A 199 25.31 15.06 16.60
N ILE A 200 24.14 14.75 16.02
CA ILE A 200 23.92 13.54 15.21
C ILE A 200 24.92 13.47 14.04
N ARG A 201 25.15 14.61 13.37
CA ARG A 201 26.09 14.72 12.26
C ARG A 201 27.56 14.53 12.69
N LYS A 202 27.94 15.02 13.88
CA LYS A 202 29.29 14.77 14.43
C LYS A 202 29.57 13.29 14.63
N GLU A 203 28.54 12.51 14.95
CA GLU A 203 28.61 11.05 15.07
C GLU A 203 28.55 10.32 13.71
N LYS A 204 28.54 11.06 12.59
CA LYS A 204 28.35 10.53 11.22
C LYS A 204 27.05 9.73 11.06
N LYS A 205 26.00 10.09 11.79
CA LYS A 205 24.65 9.51 11.68
C LYS A 205 23.72 10.44 10.91
N TYR A 206 22.55 9.93 10.50
CA TYR A 206 21.49 10.70 9.86
C TYR A 206 20.33 10.92 10.83
N ALA A 207 19.79 12.12 10.87
CA ALA A 207 18.56 12.42 11.57
C ALA A 207 17.36 12.12 10.68
N PHE A 208 16.41 11.34 11.19
CA PHE A 208 15.16 11.10 10.47
C PHE A 208 13.95 11.31 11.36
N THR A 209 12.84 11.68 10.71
CA THR A 209 11.55 11.93 11.35
C THR A 209 10.47 11.10 10.69
N SER A 210 9.55 10.61 11.53
CA SER A 210 8.39 9.83 11.14
C SER A 210 7.18 10.76 11.09
N LEU A 211 6.58 10.93 9.91
CA LEU A 211 5.36 11.70 9.67
C LEU A 211 4.23 10.76 9.20
N LEU A 212 4.16 9.59 9.84
CA LEU A 212 3.09 8.62 9.60
C LEU A 212 1.75 9.24 10.00
N GLU A 213 0.71 8.82 9.28
CA GLU A 213 -0.65 9.31 9.43
C GLU A 213 -0.79 10.83 9.28
N SER A 214 0.16 11.52 8.64
CA SER A 214 0.09 12.96 8.41
C SER A 214 0.42 13.30 6.95
N ASP A 215 -0.44 14.10 6.34
CA ASP A 215 -0.28 14.74 5.04
C ASP A 215 -0.19 16.28 5.17
N ASP A 216 0.04 16.79 6.39
CA ASP A 216 0.14 18.23 6.63
C ASP A 216 1.45 18.78 6.05
N ARG A 217 1.31 19.54 4.96
CA ARG A 217 2.42 20.24 4.31
C ARG A 217 3.22 21.11 5.26
N ARG A 218 2.57 21.80 6.20
CA ARG A 218 3.23 22.73 7.12
C ARG A 218 4.19 21.98 8.04
N ILE A 219 3.79 20.79 8.49
CA ILE A 219 4.64 19.92 9.33
C ILE A 219 5.83 19.43 8.50
N ILE A 220 5.60 18.98 7.27
CA ILE A 220 6.66 18.53 6.35
C ILE A 220 7.64 19.68 6.04
N GLN A 221 7.13 20.85 5.66
CA GLN A 221 7.93 22.07 5.41
C GLN A 221 8.75 22.46 6.64
N ARG A 222 8.14 22.43 7.83
CA ARG A 222 8.83 22.74 9.09
C ARG A 222 9.94 21.73 9.38
N ALA A 223 9.72 20.44 9.16
CA ALA A 223 10.73 19.40 9.33
C ALA A 223 11.92 19.61 8.37
N ILE A 224 11.63 19.93 7.09
CA ILE A 224 12.64 20.23 6.07
C ILE A 224 13.43 21.50 6.43
N LYS A 225 12.74 22.59 6.77
CA LYS A 225 13.38 23.87 7.15
C LYS A 225 14.30 23.72 8.36
N ARG A 226 13.97 22.82 9.28
CA ARG A 226 14.81 22.51 10.44
C ARG A 226 16.00 21.61 10.11
N GLY A 227 16.08 21.04 8.90
CA GLY A 227 17.26 20.35 8.40
C GLY A 227 17.33 18.86 8.73
N VAL A 228 16.19 18.17 8.78
CA VAL A 228 16.15 16.69 8.86
C VAL A 228 16.79 16.07 7.62
N ASP A 229 17.44 14.91 7.75
CA ASP A 229 18.11 14.26 6.62
C ASP A 229 17.18 13.27 5.88
N VAL A 230 16.27 12.60 6.60
CA VAL A 230 15.35 11.58 6.06
C VAL A 230 13.92 11.79 6.58
N LEU A 231 12.93 11.73 5.69
CA LEU A 231 11.51 11.77 6.00
C LEU A 231 10.86 10.41 5.72
N LEU A 232 10.29 9.78 6.75
CA LEU A 232 9.44 8.60 6.60
C LEU A 232 7.98 9.04 6.56
N VAL A 233 7.27 8.71 5.48
CA VAL A 233 5.91 9.21 5.22
C VAL A 233 4.99 8.10 4.69
N ASP A 234 3.71 8.16 5.06
CA ASP A 234 2.66 7.33 4.45
C ASP A 234 2.20 7.87 3.09
N TYR A 235 2.37 9.19 2.86
CA TYR A 235 1.93 9.89 1.65
C TYR A 235 3.11 10.56 0.92
N PRO A 236 3.97 9.79 0.21
CA PRO A 236 5.19 10.34 -0.42
C PRO A 236 4.93 11.46 -1.42
N TYR A 237 3.78 11.46 -2.08
CA TYR A 237 3.41 12.54 -3.01
C TYR A 237 3.37 13.92 -2.37
N VAL A 238 2.95 14.00 -1.10
CA VAL A 238 2.89 15.27 -0.38
C VAL A 238 4.30 15.78 -0.11
N ALA A 239 5.20 14.88 0.32
CA ALA A 239 6.60 15.22 0.56
C ALA A 239 7.34 15.60 -0.74
N MET A 240 7.09 14.88 -1.83
CA MET A 240 7.63 15.21 -3.16
C MET A 240 7.14 16.57 -3.65
N ASP A 241 5.85 16.87 -3.45
CA ASP A 241 5.26 18.16 -3.82
C ASP A 241 5.88 19.32 -3.02
N VAL A 242 6.08 19.15 -1.71
CA VAL A 242 6.74 20.16 -0.86
C VAL A 242 8.20 20.40 -1.26
N LEU A 243 8.91 19.35 -1.71
CA LEU A 243 10.32 19.43 -2.13
C LEU A 243 10.50 19.87 -3.60
N ASP A 244 9.42 20.22 -4.29
CA ASP A 244 9.39 20.53 -5.73
C ASP A 244 9.99 19.40 -6.60
N ILE A 245 9.71 18.17 -6.18
CA ILE A 245 9.91 16.86 -6.83
C ILE A 245 9.71 16.84 -8.36
N ASN A 246 8.65 17.54 -8.75
CA ASN A 246 7.79 17.15 -9.87
C ASN A 246 8.29 17.62 -11.25
N THR A 247 9.43 18.29 -11.33
CA THR A 247 10.05 18.71 -12.62
C THR A 247 10.91 17.64 -13.28
N ARG A 248 10.97 16.40 -12.76
CA ARG A 248 11.86 15.33 -13.29
C ARG A 248 11.19 14.13 -13.97
N LEU A 249 9.87 14.15 -14.20
CA LEU A 249 9.19 13.02 -14.83
C LEU A 249 8.47 13.45 -16.11
N ASN A 250 9.22 13.46 -17.22
CA ASN A 250 8.66 13.34 -18.56
C ASN A 250 9.43 12.25 -19.33
N THR A 251 8.68 11.42 -20.04
CA THR A 251 9.05 10.16 -20.74
C THR A 251 9.28 8.99 -19.79
N THR A 252 8.42 7.96 -19.74
CA THR A 252 8.13 7.07 -20.86
C THR A 252 6.84 6.30 -20.56
N THR A 253 5.91 6.26 -21.51
CA THR A 253 4.79 5.29 -21.53
C THR A 253 4.85 4.55 -22.85
N GLU A 254 4.94 3.23 -22.77
CA GLU A 254 4.43 2.21 -23.71
C GLU A 254 5.33 0.99 -23.59
N ILE A 255 4.85 -0.09 -22.93
CA ILE A 255 4.74 -1.45 -23.52
C ILE A 255 3.74 -2.23 -22.67
N LYS A 256 2.58 -2.58 -23.24
CA LYS A 256 1.79 -3.76 -22.84
C LYS A 256 1.54 -4.62 -24.08
N LYS A 257 1.47 -5.94 -23.81
CA LYS A 257 0.88 -7.06 -24.58
C LYS A 257 1.82 -7.92 -25.47
N LYS A 258 2.06 -9.16 -25.00
CA LYS A 258 1.64 -10.45 -25.63
C LYS A 258 1.98 -11.60 -24.65
N ALA A 259 0.99 -12.22 -24.01
CA ALA A 259 0.12 -13.31 -24.46
C ALA A 259 0.71 -14.71 -24.19
N ARG A 260 -0.03 -15.44 -23.34
CA ARG A 260 0.04 -16.88 -23.04
C ARG A 260 0.08 -17.73 -24.32
N GLU A 261 0.76 -18.87 -24.24
CA GLU A 261 0.22 -20.20 -24.58
C GLU A 261 1.25 -21.30 -24.23
N LYS A 262 0.95 -22.13 -23.23
CA LYS A 262 1.55 -23.48 -23.11
C LYS A 262 0.41 -24.48 -23.02
N ARG A 263 0.34 -25.36 -24.02
CA ARG A 263 -0.59 -26.50 -24.09
C ARG A 263 -0.32 -27.46 -22.92
N PRO A 264 -1.35 -28.07 -22.32
CA PRO A 264 -1.14 -29.19 -21.42
C PRO A 264 -0.69 -30.41 -22.22
N LEU A 265 0.34 -31.11 -21.74
CA LEU A 265 0.72 -32.43 -22.24
C LEU A 265 -0.43 -33.41 -21.97
N SER A 266 -0.86 -34.13 -23.02
CA SER A 266 -1.81 -35.24 -22.89
C SER A 266 -1.13 -36.42 -22.22
N ILE A 267 -1.58 -36.76 -21.00
CA ILE A 267 -1.17 -37.97 -20.29
C ILE A 267 -2.14 -39.08 -20.68
N ASP A 268 -1.59 -40.21 -21.10
CA ASP A 268 -2.34 -41.43 -21.43
C ASP A 268 -3.05 -41.97 -20.18
N ASN A 269 -4.35 -42.21 -20.28
CA ASN A 269 -5.28 -42.26 -19.15
C ASN A 269 -5.52 -43.67 -18.58
N ASN A 270 -4.74 -44.69 -18.96
CA ASN A 270 -4.90 -46.06 -18.46
C ASN A 270 -3.67 -46.65 -17.76
N ASP A 271 -2.73 -45.81 -17.33
CA ASP A 271 -1.47 -46.29 -16.74
C ASP A 271 -1.63 -46.80 -15.28
N PRO A 272 -1.38 -48.09 -15.00
CA PRO A 272 -1.34 -48.66 -13.65
C PRO A 272 -0.36 -47.93 -12.71
N PHE A 273 0.68 -47.30 -13.26
CA PHE A 273 1.67 -46.53 -12.52
C PHE A 273 1.08 -45.26 -11.88
N ILE A 274 0.15 -44.58 -12.56
CA ILE A 274 -0.53 -43.38 -12.03
C ILE A 274 -1.41 -43.77 -10.85
N GLN A 275 -2.13 -44.89 -10.94
CA GLN A 275 -2.98 -45.40 -9.85
C GLN A 275 -2.17 -45.75 -8.59
N THR A 276 -1.00 -46.39 -8.76
CA THR A 276 -0.10 -46.68 -7.63
C THR A 276 0.44 -45.39 -7.00
N LYS A 277 0.86 -44.41 -7.80
CA LYS A 277 1.32 -43.10 -7.29
C LYS A 277 0.22 -42.32 -6.57
N ILE A 278 -1.00 -42.29 -7.12
CA ILE A 278 -2.16 -41.66 -6.47
C ILE A 278 -2.43 -42.34 -5.12
N LYS A 279 -2.40 -43.68 -5.06
CA LYS A 279 -2.58 -44.42 -3.81
C LYS A 279 -1.50 -44.07 -2.77
N THR A 280 -0.25 -43.97 -3.18
CA THR A 280 0.85 -43.54 -2.29
C THR A 280 0.62 -42.13 -1.78
N LEU A 281 0.30 -41.17 -2.65
CA LEU A 281 0.02 -39.78 -2.27
C LEU A 281 -1.20 -39.66 -1.35
N LEU A 282 -2.26 -40.45 -1.58
CA LEU A 282 -3.43 -40.49 -0.69
C LEU A 282 -3.11 -41.07 0.69
N ASN A 283 -2.14 -41.98 0.79
CA ASN A 283 -1.65 -42.48 2.07
C ASN A 283 -0.82 -41.41 2.79
N THR A 284 0.07 -40.70 2.06
CA THR A 284 0.85 -39.58 2.59
C THR A 284 -0.04 -38.41 3.03
N LEU A 285 -1.12 -38.12 2.30
CA LEU A 285 -2.12 -37.12 2.69
C LEU A 285 -2.79 -37.41 4.04
N GLN A 286 -2.86 -38.70 4.41
CA GLN A 286 -3.43 -39.18 5.66
C GLN A 286 -2.40 -39.26 6.80
N SER A 287 -1.12 -38.94 6.56
CA SER A 287 -0.10 -38.93 7.62
C SER A 287 -0.31 -37.76 8.59
N GLU A 288 0.22 -37.89 9.80
CA GLU A 288 0.18 -36.83 10.81
C GLU A 288 1.18 -35.69 10.51
N GLY A 289 2.12 -35.91 9.58
CA GLY A 289 3.08 -34.91 9.13
C GLY A 289 2.41 -33.81 8.30
N GLU A 290 2.40 -32.59 8.82
CA GLU A 290 1.73 -31.45 8.19
C GLU A 290 2.36 -31.09 6.82
N ASP A 291 3.68 -31.23 6.67
CA ASP A 291 4.41 -30.84 5.46
C ASP A 291 4.30 -31.89 4.34
N GLU A 292 4.42 -33.18 4.70
CA GLU A 292 4.28 -34.30 3.76
C GLU A 292 2.86 -34.39 3.20
N SER A 293 1.86 -34.21 4.08
CA SER A 293 0.45 -34.28 3.69
C SER A 293 0.05 -33.12 2.78
N ARG A 294 0.52 -31.89 3.01
CA ARG A 294 0.28 -30.75 2.11
C ARG A 294 1.01 -30.89 0.77
N THR A 295 2.25 -31.40 0.77
CA THR A 295 2.98 -31.68 -0.48
C THR A 295 2.25 -32.73 -1.31
N ALA A 296 1.74 -33.79 -0.66
CA ALA A 296 0.94 -34.80 -1.32
C ALA A 296 -0.36 -34.23 -1.89
N ALA A 297 -1.01 -33.30 -1.19
CA ALA A 297 -2.21 -32.60 -1.65
C ALA A 297 -1.98 -31.78 -2.93
N ILE A 298 -0.92 -30.95 -3.00
CA ILE A 298 -0.59 -30.19 -4.22
C ILE A 298 -0.32 -31.15 -5.37
N THR A 299 0.45 -32.21 -5.10
CA THR A 299 0.80 -33.21 -6.11
C THR A 299 -0.44 -33.91 -6.65
N LEU A 300 -1.45 -34.17 -5.80
CA LEU A 300 -2.74 -34.72 -6.25
C LEU A 300 -3.55 -33.72 -7.09
N ALA A 301 -3.46 -32.42 -6.82
CA ALA A 301 -4.21 -31.40 -7.56
C ALA A 301 -3.76 -31.25 -9.02
N VAL A 302 -2.48 -31.48 -9.31
CA VAL A 302 -1.93 -31.42 -10.68
C VAL A 302 -2.16 -32.69 -11.50
N LEU A 303 -2.67 -33.76 -10.88
CA LEU A 303 -2.98 -35.03 -11.56
C LEU A 303 -4.41 -35.03 -12.15
N PRO A 304 -4.71 -35.91 -13.13
CA PRO A 304 -6.02 -35.95 -13.77
C PRO A 304 -7.17 -36.17 -12.77
N GLN A 305 -8.12 -35.23 -12.75
CA GLN A 305 -9.17 -35.13 -11.72
C GLN A 305 -10.12 -36.32 -11.67
N LYS A 306 -10.35 -36.98 -12.80
CA LYS A 306 -11.12 -38.23 -12.89
C LYS A 306 -10.65 -39.29 -11.89
N TYR A 307 -9.35 -39.28 -11.55
CA TYR A 307 -8.74 -40.25 -10.64
C TYR A 307 -8.50 -39.72 -9.23
N THR A 308 -8.36 -38.41 -9.06
CA THR A 308 -8.02 -37.81 -7.76
C THR A 308 -9.25 -37.33 -6.98
N VAL A 309 -10.28 -36.82 -7.65
CA VAL A 309 -11.48 -36.28 -6.99
C VAL A 309 -12.26 -37.35 -6.21
N PRO A 310 -12.61 -38.53 -6.78
CA PRO A 310 -13.43 -39.51 -6.05
C PRO A 310 -12.77 -40.05 -4.76
N PRO A 311 -11.46 -40.36 -4.74
CA PRO A 311 -10.77 -40.72 -3.50
C PRO A 311 -10.70 -39.58 -2.47
N LEU A 312 -10.46 -38.34 -2.90
CA LEU A 312 -10.41 -37.18 -2.00
C LEU A 312 -11.77 -36.95 -1.31
N LEU A 313 -12.88 -37.07 -2.05
CA LEU A 313 -14.23 -36.97 -1.47
C LEU A 313 -14.50 -38.02 -0.38
N LYS A 314 -13.90 -39.23 -0.47
CA LYS A 314 -14.03 -40.25 0.57
C LYS A 314 -13.37 -39.84 1.88
N LEU A 315 -12.35 -38.97 1.84
CA LEU A 315 -11.63 -38.51 3.02
C LEU A 315 -12.45 -37.56 3.89
N PHE A 316 -13.52 -36.96 3.36
CA PHE A 316 -14.45 -36.11 4.12
C PHE A 316 -15.15 -36.86 5.26
N LYS A 317 -15.18 -38.20 5.22
CA LYS A 317 -15.80 -39.03 6.26
C LYS A 317 -14.81 -39.49 7.34
N LYS A 318 -13.53 -39.11 7.25
CA LYS A 318 -12.49 -39.54 8.21
C LYS A 318 -12.65 -38.81 9.54
N LYS A 319 -12.33 -39.48 10.65
CA LYS A 319 -12.41 -38.92 12.01
C LYS A 319 -11.48 -37.73 12.21
N SER A 320 -10.25 -37.79 11.68
CA SER A 320 -9.27 -36.71 11.80
C SER A 320 -9.70 -35.47 11.02
N ALA A 321 -9.80 -34.34 11.71
CA ALA A 321 -10.09 -33.05 11.11
C ALA A 321 -8.99 -32.61 10.12
N LYS A 322 -7.73 -32.96 10.41
CA LYS A 322 -6.59 -32.63 9.55
C LYS A 322 -6.70 -33.31 8.18
N ILE A 323 -7.10 -34.58 8.17
CA ILE A 323 -7.31 -35.34 6.93
C ILE A 323 -8.45 -34.73 6.10
N ARG A 324 -9.54 -34.33 6.76
CA ARG A 324 -10.65 -33.65 6.08
C ARG A 324 -10.21 -32.31 5.50
N GLN A 325 -9.51 -31.48 6.29
CA GLN A 325 -8.94 -30.21 5.85
C GLN A 325 -8.06 -30.41 4.61
N ASN A 326 -7.08 -31.31 4.67
CA ASN A 326 -6.13 -31.55 3.58
C ASN A 326 -6.85 -32.00 2.31
N ALA A 327 -7.90 -32.83 2.43
CA ALA A 327 -8.69 -33.26 1.30
C ALA A 327 -9.47 -32.10 0.64
N VAL A 328 -10.06 -31.21 1.43
CA VAL A 328 -10.75 -30.01 0.94
C VAL A 328 -9.78 -29.06 0.26
N TRP A 329 -8.64 -28.82 0.90
CA TRP A 329 -7.59 -27.96 0.38
C TRP A 329 -7.09 -28.49 -0.97
N ALA A 330 -6.79 -29.79 -1.08
CA ALA A 330 -6.39 -30.44 -2.34
C ALA A 330 -7.43 -30.24 -3.46
N LEU A 331 -8.72 -30.46 -3.14
CA LEU A 331 -9.82 -30.30 -4.09
C LEU A 331 -9.98 -28.86 -4.57
N SER A 332 -9.64 -27.87 -3.76
CA SER A 332 -9.74 -26.45 -4.16
C SER A 332 -8.83 -26.08 -5.34
N PHE A 333 -7.71 -26.80 -5.53
CA PHE A 333 -6.79 -26.60 -6.64
C PHE A 333 -7.14 -27.41 -7.89
N CYS A 334 -8.16 -28.26 -7.82
CA CYS A 334 -8.67 -28.94 -9.01
C CYS A 334 -9.41 -27.96 -9.94
N GLY A 335 -9.86 -26.79 -9.48
CA GLY A 335 -10.42 -25.75 -10.35
C GLY A 335 -11.77 -26.09 -11.02
N ASP A 336 -12.38 -27.23 -10.70
CA ASP A 336 -13.73 -27.60 -11.16
C ASP A 336 -14.76 -27.19 -10.09
N ASN A 337 -15.52 -26.13 -10.36
CA ASN A 337 -16.52 -25.63 -9.42
C ASN A 337 -17.75 -26.54 -9.27
N THR A 338 -17.90 -27.59 -10.10
CA THR A 338 -18.99 -28.57 -9.96
C THR A 338 -18.86 -29.43 -8.71
N ILE A 339 -17.69 -29.43 -8.05
CA ILE A 339 -17.46 -30.12 -6.77
C ILE A 339 -17.96 -29.32 -5.55
N ALA A 340 -18.43 -28.08 -5.74
CA ALA A 340 -18.86 -27.22 -4.66
C ALA A 340 -20.01 -27.82 -3.80
N PRO A 341 -21.06 -28.45 -4.37
CA PRO A 341 -22.10 -29.12 -3.57
C PRO A 341 -21.58 -30.23 -2.65
N GLN A 342 -20.44 -30.84 -2.97
CA GLN A 342 -19.81 -31.86 -2.15
C GLN A 342 -18.97 -31.26 -1.02
N ILE A 343 -18.49 -30.02 -1.18
CA ILE A 343 -17.75 -29.26 -0.16
C ILE A 343 -18.72 -28.55 0.80
N GLU A 344 -19.86 -28.06 0.33
CA GLU A 344 -20.87 -27.35 1.12
C GLU A 344 -21.24 -28.02 2.47
N PRO A 345 -21.41 -29.35 2.57
CA PRO A 345 -21.68 -30.00 3.86
C PRO A 345 -20.59 -29.76 4.90
N LEU A 346 -19.33 -29.57 4.49
CA LEU A 346 -18.19 -29.31 5.38
C LEU A 346 -18.18 -27.90 5.95
N LEU A 347 -19.00 -26.98 5.42
CA LEU A 347 -19.27 -25.71 6.10
C LEU A 347 -19.84 -25.96 7.50
N ASN A 348 -20.52 -27.08 7.74
CA ASN A 348 -21.08 -27.45 9.04
C ASN A 348 -20.22 -28.48 9.81
N ASP A 349 -18.93 -28.60 9.47
CA ASP A 349 -18.02 -29.51 10.18
C ASP A 349 -17.84 -29.12 11.66
N LYS A 350 -17.74 -30.12 12.53
CA LYS A 350 -17.52 -29.92 13.97
C LYS A 350 -16.23 -29.16 14.27
N ASN A 351 -15.21 -29.31 13.43
CA ASN A 351 -13.92 -28.67 13.59
C ASN A 351 -13.82 -27.37 12.78
N THR A 352 -13.45 -26.29 13.47
CA THR A 352 -13.31 -24.94 12.90
C THR A 352 -12.35 -24.88 11.71
N ILE A 353 -11.25 -25.64 11.74
CA ILE A 353 -10.24 -25.63 10.68
C ILE A 353 -10.82 -26.18 9.37
N VAL A 354 -11.66 -27.22 9.46
CA VAL A 354 -12.34 -27.80 8.29
C VAL A 354 -13.38 -26.84 7.73
N ARG A 355 -14.14 -26.15 8.61
CA ARG A 355 -15.10 -25.12 8.17
C ARG A 355 -14.41 -24.00 7.40
N ARG A 356 -13.32 -23.45 7.95
CA ARG A 356 -12.52 -22.40 7.27
C ARG A 356 -12.02 -22.87 5.92
N GLU A 357 -11.46 -24.08 5.85
CA GLU A 357 -10.94 -24.61 4.60
C GLU A 357 -12.04 -24.83 3.56
N ALA A 358 -13.23 -25.25 3.97
CA ALA A 358 -14.38 -25.37 3.07
C ALA A 358 -14.78 -24.00 2.47
N VAL A 359 -14.80 -22.95 3.29
CA VAL A 359 -15.08 -21.58 2.82
C VAL A 359 -14.02 -21.11 1.81
N LEU A 360 -12.74 -21.26 2.15
CA LEU A 360 -11.64 -20.87 1.27
C LEU A 360 -11.63 -21.68 -0.02
N ALA A 361 -11.95 -22.97 0.03
CA ALA A 361 -12.06 -23.81 -1.16
C ALA A 361 -13.18 -23.35 -2.09
N LEU A 362 -14.38 -23.03 -1.56
CA LEU A 362 -15.49 -22.51 -2.35
C LEU A 362 -15.15 -21.16 -3.01
N LYS A 363 -14.45 -20.29 -2.29
CA LYS A 363 -13.91 -19.04 -2.83
C LYS A 363 -12.94 -19.31 -3.99
N ARG A 364 -11.91 -20.14 -3.78
CA ARG A 364 -10.88 -20.47 -4.79
C ARG A 364 -11.48 -21.09 -6.06
N LEU A 365 -12.52 -21.90 -5.91
CA LEU A 365 -13.23 -22.52 -7.03
C LEU A 365 -14.12 -21.54 -7.79
N GLY A 366 -14.37 -20.33 -7.29
CA GLY A 366 -15.34 -19.41 -7.89
C GLY A 366 -16.77 -19.95 -7.84
N ALA A 367 -17.13 -20.69 -6.78
CA ALA A 367 -18.42 -21.36 -6.64
C ALA A 367 -19.56 -20.40 -6.24
N ALA A 368 -19.99 -19.54 -7.16
CA ALA A 368 -21.07 -18.57 -6.92
C ALA A 368 -22.40 -19.21 -6.50
N GLN A 369 -22.65 -20.46 -6.89
CA GLN A 369 -23.82 -21.24 -6.43
C GLN A 369 -23.86 -21.44 -4.91
N SER A 370 -22.71 -21.39 -4.24
CA SER A 370 -22.58 -21.63 -2.80
C SER A 370 -22.80 -20.37 -1.95
N ILE A 371 -23.13 -19.22 -2.56
CA ILE A 371 -23.40 -17.97 -1.84
C ILE A 371 -24.46 -18.16 -0.74
N ARG A 372 -25.56 -18.86 -1.04
CA ARG A 372 -26.62 -19.11 -0.05
C ARG A 372 -26.11 -19.95 1.13
N ALA A 373 -25.37 -21.02 0.84
CA ALA A 373 -24.80 -21.88 1.87
C ALA A 373 -23.80 -21.13 2.78
N LEU A 374 -22.99 -20.24 2.18
CA LEU A 374 -22.08 -19.36 2.90
C LEU A 374 -22.83 -18.37 3.79
N THR A 375 -23.86 -17.70 3.28
CA THR A 375 -24.70 -16.78 4.08
C THR A 375 -25.38 -17.49 5.25
N ASP A 376 -26.01 -18.65 5.01
CA ASP A 376 -26.67 -19.45 6.06
C ASP A 376 -25.68 -19.94 7.12
N ARG A 377 -24.41 -20.15 6.74
CA ARG A 377 -23.35 -20.51 7.66
C ARG A 377 -22.90 -19.32 8.49
N PHE A 378 -22.70 -18.15 7.87
CA PHE A 378 -22.29 -16.94 8.57
C PHE A 378 -23.22 -16.60 9.74
N GLN A 379 -24.54 -16.65 9.50
CA GLN A 379 -25.56 -16.30 10.51
C GLN A 379 -25.49 -17.16 11.78
N ARG A 380 -24.96 -18.38 11.70
CA ARG A 380 -24.87 -19.35 12.80
C ARG A 380 -23.42 -19.60 13.24
N GLU A 381 -22.45 -18.89 12.69
CA GLU A 381 -21.04 -19.12 12.96
C GLU A 381 -20.54 -18.30 14.15
N THR A 382 -19.99 -19.01 15.14
CA THR A 382 -19.48 -18.40 16.37
C THR A 382 -18.02 -17.97 16.23
N GLU A 383 -17.26 -18.63 15.35
CA GLU A 383 -15.83 -18.37 15.18
C GLU A 383 -15.57 -17.16 14.29
N ILE A 384 -14.89 -16.15 14.84
CA ILE A 384 -14.58 -14.87 14.17
C ILE A 384 -13.86 -15.10 12.85
N ASN A 385 -12.86 -15.98 12.85
CA ASN A 385 -12.05 -16.25 11.67
C ASN A 385 -12.87 -16.91 10.54
N VAL A 386 -13.78 -17.83 10.87
CA VAL A 386 -14.67 -18.44 9.86
C VAL A 386 -15.62 -17.39 9.28
N ARG A 387 -16.18 -16.51 10.13
CA ARG A 387 -17.03 -15.40 9.68
C ARG A 387 -16.29 -14.45 8.74
N TYR A 388 -15.06 -14.10 9.07
CA TYR A 388 -14.17 -13.30 8.21
C TYR A 388 -13.98 -13.95 6.83
N ASP A 389 -13.68 -15.25 6.82
CA ASP A 389 -13.46 -16.02 5.59
C ASP A 389 -14.71 -16.05 4.72
N ILE A 390 -15.87 -16.21 5.36
CA ILE A 390 -17.15 -16.20 4.66
C ILE A 390 -17.42 -14.83 4.05
N ALA A 391 -17.20 -13.74 4.78
CA ALA A 391 -17.37 -12.39 4.26
C ALA A 391 -16.49 -12.14 3.02
N ARG A 392 -15.22 -12.56 3.07
CA ARG A 392 -14.30 -12.49 1.92
C ARG A 392 -14.71 -13.39 0.76
N ALA A 393 -15.17 -14.60 1.04
CA ALA A 393 -15.68 -15.50 -0.01
C ALA A 393 -16.89 -14.89 -0.71
N LEU A 394 -17.83 -14.32 0.05
CA LEU A 394 -19.02 -13.66 -0.50
C LEU A 394 -18.68 -12.42 -1.35
N CYS A 395 -17.60 -11.69 -1.00
CA CYS A 395 -17.04 -10.61 -1.83
C CYS A 395 -16.63 -11.14 -3.20
N THR A 396 -15.71 -12.11 -3.22
CA THR A 396 -15.13 -12.63 -4.47
C THR A 396 -16.18 -13.32 -5.35
N LEU A 397 -17.16 -13.98 -4.74
CA LEU A 397 -18.16 -14.77 -5.47
C LEU A 397 -19.35 -13.94 -5.99
N GLY A 398 -19.61 -12.76 -5.43
CA GLY A 398 -20.90 -12.10 -5.58
C GLY A 398 -20.83 -10.69 -6.18
N ASN A 399 -21.10 -10.57 -7.48
CA ASN A 399 -21.22 -9.25 -8.11
C ASN A 399 -22.59 -8.54 -7.86
N GLN A 400 -23.69 -9.23 -7.51
CA GLN A 400 -24.96 -8.54 -7.16
C GLN A 400 -25.84 -9.21 -6.09
N GLY A 401 -25.87 -10.55 -6.01
CA GLY A 401 -26.76 -11.28 -5.09
C GLY A 401 -26.31 -11.34 -3.62
N SER A 402 -25.02 -11.07 -3.35
CA SER A 402 -24.42 -11.14 -2.02
C SER A 402 -24.57 -9.85 -1.21
N VAL A 403 -24.93 -8.73 -1.85
CA VAL A 403 -24.92 -7.39 -1.21
C VAL A 403 -25.88 -7.33 -0.04
N PHE A 404 -27.12 -7.79 -0.21
CA PHE A 404 -28.10 -7.77 0.88
C PHE A 404 -27.65 -8.60 2.10
N PRO A 405 -27.21 -9.86 1.92
CA PRO A 405 -26.55 -10.61 2.98
C PRO A 405 -25.41 -9.84 3.66
N ILE A 406 -24.47 -9.29 2.89
CA ILE A 406 -23.31 -8.57 3.41
C ILE A 406 -23.73 -7.34 4.24
N LEU A 407 -24.72 -6.57 3.77
CA LEU A 407 -25.22 -5.40 4.49
C LEU A 407 -25.93 -5.79 5.79
N GLU A 408 -26.67 -6.91 5.79
CA GLU A 408 -27.28 -7.44 7.02
C GLU A 408 -26.21 -7.92 8.00
N MET A 409 -25.17 -8.59 7.50
CA MET A 409 -24.03 -9.06 8.28
C MET A 409 -23.31 -7.88 8.93
N LEU A 410 -23.03 -6.83 8.17
CA LEU A 410 -22.33 -5.64 8.61
C LEU A 410 -23.05 -4.90 9.75
N LYS A 411 -24.38 -4.92 9.77
CA LYS A 411 -25.19 -4.34 10.86
C LYS A 411 -25.13 -5.14 12.17
N LYS A 412 -25.04 -6.47 12.07
CA LYS A 412 -25.10 -7.38 13.23
C LYS A 412 -23.72 -7.74 13.78
N GLU A 413 -22.68 -7.62 12.96
CA GLU A 413 -21.33 -8.04 13.30
C GLU A 413 -20.69 -7.11 14.33
N LYS A 414 -19.99 -7.70 15.30
CA LYS A 414 -19.29 -6.98 16.37
C LYS A 414 -17.80 -6.85 16.10
N SER A 415 -17.21 -7.84 15.40
CA SER A 415 -15.78 -7.83 15.10
C SER A 415 -15.44 -6.85 13.97
N TRP A 416 -14.53 -5.91 14.24
CA TRP A 416 -14.02 -4.97 13.24
C TRP A 416 -13.33 -5.66 12.07
N LEU A 417 -12.63 -6.77 12.32
CA LEU A 417 -12.01 -7.58 11.28
C LEU A 417 -13.04 -8.12 10.27
N VAL A 418 -14.16 -8.67 10.77
CA VAL A 418 -15.22 -9.18 9.91
C VAL A 418 -15.98 -8.05 9.22
N LYS A 419 -16.22 -6.92 9.91
CA LYS A 419 -16.81 -5.72 9.30
C LYS A 419 -15.97 -5.22 8.13
N GLU A 420 -14.65 -5.22 8.26
CA GLU A 420 -13.74 -4.81 7.20
C GLU A 420 -13.93 -5.63 5.92
N ALA A 421 -13.94 -6.97 6.06
CA ALA A 421 -14.21 -7.85 4.93
C ALA A 421 -15.58 -7.59 4.29
N CYS A 422 -16.61 -7.33 5.10
CA CYS A 422 -17.94 -6.95 4.61
C CYS A 422 -17.95 -5.59 3.89
N ILE A 423 -17.16 -4.61 4.34
CA ILE A 423 -17.04 -3.29 3.73
C ILE A 423 -16.43 -3.39 2.34
N GLU A 424 -15.33 -4.14 2.21
CA GLU A 424 -14.68 -4.39 0.92
C GLU A 424 -15.63 -5.07 -0.05
N ALA A 425 -16.37 -6.07 0.45
CA ALA A 425 -17.39 -6.77 -0.31
C ALA A 425 -18.52 -5.85 -0.80
N ALA A 426 -18.97 -4.94 0.07
CA ALA A 426 -20.02 -4.00 -0.26
C ALA A 426 -19.56 -2.96 -1.30
N GLY A 427 -18.31 -2.46 -1.21
CA GLY A 427 -17.72 -1.55 -2.18
C GLY A 427 -17.59 -2.14 -3.57
N ASN A 428 -17.03 -3.35 -3.67
CA ASN A 428 -16.82 -4.05 -4.95
C ASN A 428 -18.12 -4.41 -5.68
N SER A 429 -19.24 -4.45 -4.97
CA SER A 429 -20.54 -4.77 -5.58
C SER A 429 -21.11 -3.68 -6.49
N GLY A 430 -20.63 -2.44 -6.37
CA GLY A 430 -21.17 -1.29 -7.12
C GLY A 430 -22.65 -1.01 -6.85
N ASN A 431 -23.23 -1.58 -5.79
CA ASN A 431 -24.65 -1.48 -5.49
C ASN A 431 -24.95 -0.25 -4.63
N ASP A 432 -25.78 0.65 -5.14
CA ASP A 432 -26.13 1.93 -4.51
C ASP A 432 -26.68 1.79 -3.09
N LYS A 433 -27.28 0.63 -2.76
CA LYS A 433 -27.78 0.34 -1.41
C LYS A 433 -26.66 0.18 -0.37
N ALA A 434 -25.44 -0.13 -0.81
CA ALA A 434 -24.27 -0.20 0.04
C ALA A 434 -23.73 1.18 0.43
N ILE A 435 -23.94 2.22 -0.40
CA ILE A 435 -23.38 3.57 -0.18
C ILE A 435 -23.79 4.12 1.19
N ALA A 436 -25.07 4.01 1.54
CA ALA A 436 -25.56 4.52 2.83
C ALA A 436 -24.93 3.79 4.02
N ALA A 437 -24.81 2.46 3.95
CA ALA A 437 -24.21 1.68 5.03
C ALA A 437 -22.69 1.92 5.17
N LEU A 438 -21.99 2.08 4.05
CA LEU A 438 -20.58 2.44 4.03
C LEU A 438 -20.36 3.85 4.59
N TYR A 439 -21.19 4.81 4.17
CA TYR A 439 -21.17 6.16 4.72
C TYR A 439 -21.40 6.16 6.23
N ASP A 440 -22.38 5.43 6.73
CA ASP A 440 -22.67 5.33 8.17
C ASP A 440 -21.43 4.83 8.94
N ILE A 441 -20.73 3.82 8.43
CA ILE A 441 -19.47 3.35 9.05
C ILE A 441 -18.41 4.43 9.03
N LEU A 442 -18.22 5.11 7.90
CA LEU A 442 -17.20 6.15 7.74
C LEU A 442 -17.36 7.25 8.81
N ILE A 443 -18.59 7.61 9.15
CA ILE A 443 -18.90 8.66 10.15
C ILE A 443 -19.20 8.12 11.56
N THR A 444 -19.11 6.80 11.79
CA THR A 444 -19.39 6.24 13.11
C THR A 444 -18.29 6.66 14.08
N ASP A 445 -18.70 7.25 15.21
CA ASP A 445 -17.83 7.53 16.35
C ASP A 445 -17.51 6.20 17.04
N ALA A 446 -16.29 5.70 16.84
CA ALA A 446 -15.84 4.42 17.36
C ALA A 446 -14.34 4.44 17.65
N GLU A 447 -13.95 3.66 18.65
CA GLU A 447 -12.59 3.51 19.19
C GLU A 447 -11.54 3.16 18.10
N SER A 448 -10.25 3.19 18.45
CA SER A 448 -9.13 3.04 17.50
C SER A 448 -9.25 1.82 16.55
N GLU A 449 -9.83 0.71 17.01
CA GLU A 449 -10.06 -0.50 16.20
C GLU A 449 -10.97 -0.26 14.98
N ALA A 450 -11.85 0.75 15.03
CA ALA A 450 -12.72 1.13 13.92
C ALA A 450 -12.01 1.96 12.85
N SER A 451 -10.86 2.57 13.15
CA SER A 451 -10.15 3.48 12.24
C SER A 451 -9.86 2.83 10.89
N PHE A 452 -9.47 1.55 10.92
CA PHE A 452 -9.18 0.79 9.69
C PHE A 452 -10.44 0.50 8.88
N ALA A 453 -11.53 0.09 9.53
CA ALA A 453 -12.82 -0.12 8.89
C ALA A 453 -13.36 1.18 8.25
N ARG A 454 -13.17 2.33 8.90
CA ARG A 454 -13.51 3.65 8.34
C ARG A 454 -12.68 3.99 7.11
N THR A 455 -11.36 3.75 7.16
CA THR A 455 -10.48 3.93 5.99
C THR A 455 -10.95 3.06 4.82
N LYS A 456 -11.17 1.77 5.07
CA LYS A 456 -11.69 0.83 4.06
C LYS A 456 -13.04 1.27 3.52
N SER A 457 -13.92 1.82 4.36
CA SER A 457 -15.22 2.34 3.91
C SER A 457 -15.09 3.54 2.98
N ALA A 458 -14.17 4.47 3.27
CA ALA A 458 -13.90 5.59 2.38
C ALA A 458 -13.38 5.12 1.00
N TRP A 459 -12.47 4.13 0.97
CA TRP A 459 -11.98 3.56 -0.29
C TRP A 459 -13.05 2.78 -1.05
N ALA A 460 -13.90 2.04 -0.32
CA ALA A 460 -15.05 1.36 -0.90
C ALA A 460 -16.00 2.38 -1.57
N LEU A 461 -16.31 3.49 -0.90
CA LEU A 461 -17.09 4.59 -1.47
C LEU A 461 -16.42 5.21 -2.71
N ALA A 462 -15.10 5.44 -2.69
CA ALA A 462 -14.36 5.95 -3.85
C ALA A 462 -14.50 5.05 -5.08
N SER A 463 -14.54 3.73 -4.86
CA SER A 463 -14.68 2.73 -5.93
C SER A 463 -16.09 2.71 -6.54
N MET A 464 -17.05 3.40 -5.91
CA MET A 464 -18.42 3.56 -6.41
C MET A 464 -18.62 4.87 -7.21
N GLU A 465 -17.52 5.59 -7.47
CA GLU A 465 -17.44 6.74 -8.36
C GLU A 465 -18.49 7.85 -8.07
N GLU A 466 -19.12 8.40 -9.10
CA GLU A 466 -20.01 9.57 -9.05
C GLU A 466 -21.14 9.41 -8.02
N LYS A 467 -21.64 8.19 -7.82
CA LYS A 467 -22.78 7.92 -6.92
C LYS A 467 -22.44 8.14 -5.45
N ALA A 468 -21.19 7.92 -5.06
CA ALA A 468 -20.74 8.09 -3.68
C ALA A 468 -20.25 9.52 -3.39
N VAL A 469 -19.99 10.33 -4.42
CA VAL A 469 -19.47 11.70 -4.27
C VAL A 469 -20.31 12.56 -3.31
N PRO A 470 -21.66 12.60 -3.37
CA PRO A 470 -22.45 13.41 -2.44
C PRO A 470 -22.23 13.03 -0.97
N PHE A 471 -22.06 11.73 -0.70
CA PHE A 471 -21.82 11.21 0.65
C PHE A 471 -20.41 11.55 1.13
N LEU A 472 -19.41 11.44 0.26
CA LEU A 472 -18.04 11.84 0.60
C LEU A 472 -17.92 13.35 0.84
N ILE A 473 -18.63 14.19 0.07
CA ILE A 473 -18.71 15.64 0.32
C ILE A 473 -19.37 15.91 1.68
N LYS A 474 -20.43 15.18 2.02
CA LYS A 474 -21.06 15.27 3.34
C LYS A 474 -20.07 14.90 4.46
N ALA A 475 -19.25 13.87 4.28
CA ALA A 475 -18.22 13.47 5.24
C ALA A 475 -17.08 14.50 5.42
N LEU A 476 -16.89 15.44 4.48
CA LEU A 476 -15.96 16.57 4.68
C LEU A 476 -16.43 17.54 5.78
N HIS A 477 -17.71 17.50 6.17
CA HIS A 477 -18.29 18.31 7.23
C HIS A 477 -18.15 17.70 8.62
N ASP A 478 -17.67 16.46 8.69
CA ASP A 478 -17.61 15.72 9.94
C ASP A 478 -16.71 16.45 10.96
N ASN A 479 -17.04 16.36 12.26
CA ASN A 479 -16.25 17.00 13.31
C ASN A 479 -14.90 16.32 13.52
N GLU A 480 -14.78 15.03 13.21
CA GLU A 480 -13.55 14.27 13.35
C GLU A 480 -12.62 14.51 12.16
N GLU A 481 -11.41 15.00 12.44
CA GLU A 481 -10.41 15.28 11.40
C GLU A 481 -10.04 14.03 10.59
N SER A 482 -9.94 12.88 11.27
CA SER A 482 -9.67 11.57 10.66
C SER A 482 -10.72 11.21 9.60
N THR A 483 -12.01 11.45 9.87
CA THR A 483 -13.12 11.20 8.95
C THR A 483 -13.03 12.11 7.73
N ARG A 484 -12.85 13.42 7.96
CA ARG A 484 -12.67 14.39 6.87
C ARG A 484 -11.47 14.04 5.98
N ARG A 485 -10.37 13.55 6.56
CA ARG A 485 -9.15 13.12 5.84
C ARG A 485 -9.41 11.91 4.96
N LYS A 486 -10.03 10.86 5.51
CA LYS A 486 -10.39 9.65 4.74
C LYS A 486 -11.31 9.99 3.56
N ALA A 487 -12.30 10.84 3.78
CA ALA A 487 -13.20 11.32 2.72
C ALA A 487 -12.46 12.13 1.64
N SER A 488 -11.47 12.95 2.03
CA SER A 488 -10.65 13.72 1.08
C SER A 488 -9.87 12.81 0.14
N TRP A 489 -9.18 11.80 0.67
CA TRP A 489 -8.42 10.84 -0.13
C TRP A 489 -9.32 9.99 -1.04
N ALA A 490 -10.51 9.62 -0.56
CA ALA A 490 -11.52 8.94 -1.37
C ALA A 490 -11.98 9.79 -2.57
N LEU A 491 -12.21 11.10 -2.37
CA LEU A 491 -12.57 12.03 -3.44
C LEU A 491 -11.42 12.25 -4.44
N ILE A 492 -10.17 12.31 -3.97
CA ILE A 492 -8.99 12.36 -4.84
C ILE A 492 -8.92 11.11 -5.73
N LYS A 493 -9.09 9.92 -5.14
CA LYS A 493 -9.11 8.66 -5.88
C LYS A 493 -10.26 8.57 -6.88
N THR A 494 -11.41 9.15 -6.55
CA THR A 494 -12.55 9.26 -7.48
C THR A 494 -12.18 10.09 -8.71
N GLY A 495 -11.40 11.17 -8.54
CA GLY A 495 -10.87 11.96 -9.65
C GLY A 495 -11.87 12.91 -10.28
N ASN A 496 -11.84 13.02 -11.62
CA ASN A 496 -12.66 13.98 -12.38
C ASN A 496 -14.17 13.94 -12.09
N PRO A 497 -14.82 12.78 -11.88
CA PRO A 497 -16.23 12.72 -11.49
C PRO A 497 -16.58 13.50 -10.21
N ALA A 498 -15.63 13.69 -9.30
CA ALA A 498 -15.86 14.46 -8.08
C ALA A 498 -15.81 15.99 -8.28
N VAL A 499 -15.22 16.47 -9.38
CA VAL A 499 -14.92 17.89 -9.61
C VAL A 499 -16.16 18.79 -9.55
N PRO A 500 -17.31 18.47 -10.19
CA PRO A 500 -18.49 19.34 -10.12
C PRO A 500 -19.00 19.53 -8.69
N ALA A 501 -19.05 18.47 -7.89
CA ALA A 501 -19.50 18.53 -6.51
C ALA A 501 -18.50 19.29 -5.62
N LEU A 502 -17.20 19.10 -5.84
CA LEU A 502 -16.14 19.83 -5.15
C LEU A 502 -16.14 21.32 -5.46
N ILE A 503 -16.46 21.72 -6.70
CA ILE A 503 -16.66 23.13 -7.07
C ILE A 503 -17.83 23.73 -6.27
N GLY A 504 -18.92 22.97 -6.09
CA GLY A 504 -20.01 23.36 -5.19
C GLY A 504 -19.54 23.54 -3.74
N ALA A 505 -18.74 22.59 -3.23
CA ALA A 505 -18.23 22.60 -1.86
C ALA A 505 -17.24 23.75 -1.55
N LEU A 506 -16.69 24.42 -2.57
CA LEU A 506 -15.91 25.66 -2.38
C LEU A 506 -16.75 26.82 -1.82
N ASN A 507 -18.09 26.75 -1.89
CA ASN A 507 -18.99 27.76 -1.34
C ASN A 507 -19.70 27.29 -0.06
N ASP A 508 -19.18 26.23 0.58
CA ASP A 508 -19.80 25.68 1.77
C ASP A 508 -19.74 26.63 2.98
N VAL A 509 -20.73 26.53 3.86
CA VAL A 509 -20.77 27.33 5.10
C VAL A 509 -19.60 27.01 6.03
N ASN A 510 -19.13 25.76 6.03
CA ASN A 510 -18.04 25.27 6.86
C ASN A 510 -16.68 25.54 6.19
N GLU A 511 -15.79 26.25 6.88
CA GLU A 511 -14.47 26.58 6.36
C GLU A 511 -13.57 25.35 6.13
N HIS A 512 -13.73 24.28 6.92
CA HIS A 512 -12.98 23.04 6.74
C HIS A 512 -13.38 22.34 5.45
N THR A 513 -14.67 22.33 5.12
CA THR A 513 -15.18 21.81 3.84
C THR A 513 -14.59 22.60 2.68
N ARG A 514 -14.67 23.94 2.73
CA ARG A 514 -14.10 24.81 1.67
C ARG A 514 -12.59 24.60 1.49
N ASN A 515 -11.85 24.54 2.60
CA ASN A 515 -10.40 24.32 2.60
C ASN A 515 -10.05 22.98 1.96
N ARG A 516 -10.70 21.89 2.39
CA ARG A 516 -10.48 20.54 1.83
C ARG A 516 -10.89 20.45 0.37
N ALA A 517 -12.01 21.06 -0.01
CA ALA A 517 -12.44 21.11 -1.41
C ALA A 517 -11.37 21.75 -2.30
N ALA A 518 -10.78 22.87 -1.87
CA ALA A 518 -9.68 23.51 -2.60
C ALA A 518 -8.46 22.60 -2.73
N GLN A 519 -8.06 21.92 -1.64
CA GLN A 519 -6.96 20.96 -1.67
C GLN A 519 -7.23 19.80 -2.62
N ILE A 520 -8.40 19.16 -2.53
CA ILE A 520 -8.78 18.01 -3.36
C ILE A 520 -8.81 18.41 -4.83
N LEU A 521 -9.38 19.57 -5.18
CA LEU A 521 -9.37 20.08 -6.56
C LEU A 521 -7.95 20.31 -7.08
N GLY A 522 -7.05 20.80 -6.24
CA GLY A 522 -5.62 20.90 -6.55
C GLY A 522 -4.99 19.54 -6.81
N TRP A 523 -5.34 18.51 -6.02
CA TRP A 523 -4.89 17.12 -6.24
C TRP A 523 -5.41 16.49 -7.52
N ILE A 524 -6.67 16.71 -7.86
CA ILE A 524 -7.26 16.20 -9.10
C ILE A 524 -6.66 16.91 -10.32
N GLY A 525 -6.36 18.21 -10.21
CA GLY A 525 -5.69 18.95 -11.28
C GLY A 525 -6.57 19.33 -12.47
N ASN A 526 -7.90 19.22 -12.35
CA ASN A 526 -8.81 19.51 -13.46
C ASN A 526 -8.92 21.02 -13.75
N ALA A 527 -8.70 21.41 -15.01
CA ALA A 527 -8.71 22.81 -15.44
C ALA A 527 -10.05 23.53 -15.22
N SER A 528 -11.17 22.80 -15.13
CA SER A 528 -12.50 23.38 -14.85
C SER A 528 -12.57 24.00 -13.46
N ALA A 529 -11.72 23.56 -12.53
CA ALA A 529 -11.64 24.09 -11.17
C ALA A 529 -10.94 25.45 -11.08
N VAL A 530 -10.22 25.89 -12.11
CA VAL A 530 -9.37 27.08 -12.05
C VAL A 530 -10.16 28.35 -11.75
N THR A 531 -11.27 28.58 -12.46
CA THR A 531 -12.08 29.79 -12.24
C THR A 531 -12.73 29.80 -10.85
N PRO A 532 -13.38 28.71 -10.37
CA PRO A 532 -13.85 28.62 -8.99
C PRO A 532 -12.76 28.85 -7.94
N LEU A 533 -11.59 28.24 -8.10
CA LEU A 533 -10.46 28.42 -7.18
C LEU A 533 -9.94 29.87 -7.16
N MET A 534 -9.97 30.58 -8.29
CA MET A 534 -9.64 32.01 -8.33
C MET A 534 -10.63 32.84 -7.51
N TRP A 535 -11.91 32.46 -7.44
CA TRP A 535 -12.87 33.12 -6.56
C TRP A 535 -12.57 32.84 -5.07
N SER A 536 -12.13 31.62 -4.74
CA SER A 536 -11.72 31.24 -3.38
C SER A 536 -10.48 31.97 -2.87
N LEU A 537 -9.71 32.66 -3.72
CA LEU A 537 -8.62 33.55 -3.26
C LEU A 537 -9.13 34.77 -2.48
N LYS A 538 -10.43 35.04 -2.51
CA LYS A 538 -11.10 36.12 -1.76
C LYS A 538 -11.84 35.58 -0.53
N ASP A 539 -11.62 34.33 -0.13
CA ASP A 539 -12.24 33.75 1.05
C ASP A 539 -11.83 34.50 2.33
N LYS A 540 -12.69 34.47 3.34
CA LYS A 540 -12.45 35.10 4.65
C LYS A 540 -11.40 34.33 5.45
N SER A 541 -11.28 33.03 5.23
CA SER A 541 -10.37 32.15 5.97
C SER A 541 -9.02 32.09 5.25
N PRO A 542 -7.91 32.52 5.90
CA PRO A 542 -6.58 32.44 5.30
C PRO A 542 -6.19 31.01 4.89
N LEU A 543 -6.68 30.01 5.64
CA LEU A 543 -6.46 28.60 5.32
C LEU A 543 -7.05 28.22 3.95
N VAL A 544 -8.25 28.72 3.62
CA VAL A 544 -8.89 28.47 2.33
C VAL A 544 -8.12 29.17 1.22
N VAL A 545 -7.71 30.42 1.46
CA VAL A 545 -6.92 31.22 0.51
C VAL A 545 -5.58 30.54 0.19
N SER A 546 -4.83 30.10 1.20
CA SER A 546 -3.58 29.35 1.00
C SER A 546 -3.79 28.07 0.20
N SER A 547 -4.82 27.27 0.54
CA SER A 547 -5.14 26.03 -0.18
C SER A 547 -5.54 26.29 -1.63
N ALA A 548 -6.31 27.34 -1.90
CA ALA A 548 -6.70 27.73 -3.25
C ALA A 548 -5.50 28.25 -4.06
N ALA A 549 -4.62 29.05 -3.46
CA ALA A 549 -3.38 29.50 -4.10
C ALA A 549 -2.49 28.32 -4.48
N TRP A 550 -2.26 27.40 -3.54
CA TRP A 550 -1.51 26.17 -3.80
C TRP A 550 -2.15 25.34 -4.93
N ALA A 551 -3.47 25.13 -4.90
CA ALA A 551 -4.19 24.36 -5.92
C ALA A 551 -4.04 24.97 -7.32
N LEU A 552 -4.14 26.30 -7.45
CA LEU A 552 -3.94 27.01 -8.71
C LEU A 552 -2.50 26.88 -9.24
N GLY A 553 -1.52 26.95 -8.34
CA GLY A 553 -0.11 26.71 -8.67
C GLY A 553 0.14 25.31 -9.22
N ARG A 554 -0.50 24.31 -8.61
CA ARG A 554 -0.37 22.92 -9.02
C ARG A 554 -1.06 22.60 -10.36
N ILE A 555 -2.28 23.12 -10.57
CA ILE A 555 -2.95 23.03 -11.87
C ILE A 555 -2.11 23.73 -12.94
N GLY A 556 -1.46 24.84 -12.56
CA GLY A 556 -0.42 25.45 -13.37
C GLY A 556 -0.98 26.20 -14.57
N THR A 557 -1.99 27.05 -14.39
CA THR A 557 -2.57 27.86 -15.48
C THR A 557 -2.04 29.29 -15.43
N PRO A 558 -1.35 29.83 -16.46
CA PRO A 558 -0.74 31.17 -16.44
C PRO A 558 -1.70 32.31 -16.12
N LYS A 559 -2.98 32.17 -16.50
CA LYS A 559 -4.02 33.19 -16.24
C LYS A 559 -4.23 33.51 -14.75
N THR A 560 -3.77 32.66 -13.84
CA THR A 560 -3.93 32.83 -12.39
C THR A 560 -2.85 33.72 -11.78
N LEU A 561 -1.75 33.98 -12.50
CA LEU A 561 -0.57 34.71 -11.98
C LEU A 561 -0.92 36.10 -11.46
N LEU A 562 -1.80 36.85 -12.14
CA LEU A 562 -2.22 38.17 -11.70
C LEU A 562 -2.98 38.10 -10.36
N SER A 563 -3.85 37.10 -10.21
CA SER A 563 -4.62 36.89 -8.96
C SER A 563 -3.73 36.43 -7.82
N LEU A 564 -2.73 35.57 -8.09
CA LEU A 564 -1.75 35.14 -7.09
C LEU A 564 -0.84 36.29 -6.65
N LYS A 565 -0.38 37.13 -7.59
CA LYS A 565 0.46 38.31 -7.29
C LYS A 565 -0.22 39.29 -6.32
N ALA A 566 -1.54 39.41 -6.37
CA ALA A 566 -2.29 40.27 -5.46
C ALA A 566 -2.21 39.79 -3.99
N LEU A 567 -1.97 38.50 -3.74
CA LEU A 567 -1.91 37.92 -2.39
C LEU A 567 -0.61 38.21 -1.64
N ILE A 568 0.44 38.67 -2.34
CA ILE A 568 1.74 39.00 -1.74
C ILE A 568 1.60 40.10 -0.67
N ASN A 569 0.60 40.97 -0.79
CA ASN A 569 0.33 42.07 0.14
C ASN A 569 -0.76 41.72 1.18
N SER A 570 -1.14 40.45 1.32
CA SER A 570 -2.24 40.02 2.20
C SER A 570 -1.94 40.11 3.71
N GLY A 571 -0.66 40.31 4.08
CA GLY A 571 -0.21 40.40 5.47
C GLY A 571 -0.23 39.08 6.26
N ASN A 572 -0.67 37.97 5.63
CA ASN A 572 -0.64 36.63 6.24
C ASN A 572 0.50 35.82 5.62
N GLU A 573 1.45 35.40 6.46
CA GLU A 573 2.68 34.70 6.04
C GLU A 573 2.37 33.42 5.24
N ASP A 574 1.46 32.57 5.72
CA ASP A 574 1.07 31.32 5.05
C ASP A 574 0.47 31.56 3.65
N VAL A 575 -0.32 32.64 3.50
CA VAL A 575 -0.94 33.02 2.22
C VAL A 575 0.10 33.54 1.24
N VAL A 576 1.01 34.38 1.73
CA VAL A 576 2.11 34.95 0.93
C VAL A 576 3.03 33.84 0.44
N GLU A 577 3.44 32.92 1.33
CA GLU A 577 4.27 31.77 0.99
C GLU A 577 3.60 30.89 -0.08
N SER A 578 2.33 30.52 0.13
CA SER A 578 1.57 29.71 -0.82
C SER A 578 1.44 30.38 -2.20
N ALA A 579 1.28 31.71 -2.23
CA ALA A 579 1.20 32.47 -3.47
C ALA A 579 2.55 32.50 -4.22
N PHE A 580 3.66 32.69 -3.51
CA PHE A 580 5.00 32.64 -4.11
C PHE A 580 5.32 31.26 -4.67
N GLU A 581 5.05 30.19 -3.90
CA GLU A 581 5.24 28.82 -4.33
C GLU A 581 4.40 28.50 -5.58
N ALA A 582 3.13 28.88 -5.56
CA ALA A 582 2.23 28.68 -6.69
C ALA A 582 2.70 29.41 -7.96
N MET A 583 3.13 30.66 -7.83
CA MET A 583 3.69 31.43 -8.94
C MET A 583 4.99 30.82 -9.45
N GLY A 584 5.88 30.38 -8.57
CA GLY A 584 7.15 29.72 -8.92
C GLY A 584 6.91 28.48 -9.79
N ARG A 585 6.00 27.60 -9.34
CA ARG A 585 5.60 26.38 -10.09
C ARG A 585 5.02 26.70 -11.46
N ILE A 586 4.18 27.74 -11.57
CA ILE A 586 3.62 28.17 -12.86
C ILE A 586 4.73 28.68 -13.76
N VAL A 587 5.56 29.64 -13.30
CA VAL A 587 6.63 30.22 -14.13
C VAL A 587 7.59 29.13 -14.59
N GLU A 588 7.98 28.20 -13.71
CA GLU A 588 8.84 27.08 -14.09
C GLU A 588 8.25 26.20 -15.19
N ARG A 589 6.95 25.89 -15.11
CA ARG A 589 6.25 25.09 -16.14
C ARG A 589 6.19 25.77 -17.50
N TYR A 590 6.27 27.10 -17.56
CA TYR A 590 6.19 27.88 -18.81
C TYR A 590 7.48 28.66 -19.12
N LYS A 591 8.63 28.25 -18.57
CA LYS A 591 9.95 28.85 -18.87
C LYS A 591 10.30 28.86 -20.37
N ASP A 592 9.65 28.02 -21.17
CA ASP A 592 9.85 27.90 -22.63
C ASP A 592 8.80 28.64 -23.49
N ILE A 593 7.86 29.37 -22.89
CA ILE A 593 6.91 30.21 -23.62
C ILE A 593 7.27 31.67 -23.33
N GLU A 594 7.95 32.28 -24.31
CA GLU A 594 8.47 33.66 -24.29
C GLU A 594 7.52 34.71 -23.71
#